data_AF-A0A3C0HBW3-F1
#
_entry.id   AF-A0A3C0HBW3-F1
#
_cell.length_a   1.000
_cell.length_b   1.000
_cell.length_c   1.000
_cell.angle_alpha   90.00
_cell.angle_beta   90.00
_cell.angle_gamma   90.00
#
_symmetry.space_group_name_H-M   'P 1'
#
loop_
_entity.id
_entity.type
_entity.pdbx_description
1 polymer ?
#
loop_
_entity_poly.entity_id
_entity_poly.type
_entity_poly.pdbx_seq_one_letter_code
_entity_poly.pdbx_strand_id
1 'polypeptide(L)' 'MQNDNGLLRFTTAGSVDDGKSTLIGRLLYDSKSIYQDQYEAIEKVSERRGEEGVNLALLTDGLKAEREQGITIDV' A
#
# COMPACT_ATOMS: atom_id res chain seq x y z
N MET A 1 24.92 1.22 20.02
CA MET A 1 24.71 0.61 18.69
C MET A 1 24.06 1.67 17.82
N GLN A 2 24.79 2.16 16.83
CA GLN A 2 24.24 3.10 15.85
C GLN A 2 23.41 2.24 14.90
N ASN A 3 22.09 2.35 14.96
CA ASN A 3 21.23 1.66 14.02
C ASN A 3 21.30 2.43 12.71
N ASP A 4 22.18 2.00 11.81
CA ASP A 4 22.13 2.41 10.42
C ASP A 4 20.87 1.77 9.82
N ASN A 5 19.73 2.47 9.95
CA ASN A 5 18.54 2.20 9.14
C ASN A 5 18.87 2.62 7.70
N GLY A 6 19.67 1.80 7.03
CA GLY A 6 20.03 2.00 5.63
C GLY A 6 18.79 2.06 4.75
N LEU A 7 18.83 2.91 3.73
CA LEU A 7 17.75 3.03 2.77
C LEU A 7 17.61 1.73 1.96
N LEU A 8 16.50 1.01 2.17
CA LEU A 8 16.16 -0.16 1.37
C LEU A 8 15.30 0.24 0.18
N ARG A 9 15.82 0.04 -1.04
CA ARG A 9 15.04 0.16 -2.28
C ARG A 9 14.81 -1.24 -2.84
N PHE A 10 13.55 -1.61 -3.05
CA PHE A 10 13.19 -2.90 -3.63
C PHE A 10 12.02 -2.73 -4.62
N THR A 11 11.90 -3.68 -5.54
CA THR A 11 10.83 -3.74 -6.55
C THR A 11 10.29 -5.17 -6.56
N THR A 12 8.98 -5.33 -6.75
CA THR A 12 8.36 -6.64 -6.99
C THR A 12 8.07 -6.81 -8.48
N ALA A 13 8.30 -8.01 -9.02
CA ALA A 13 8.03 -8.36 -10.42
C ALA A 13 7.48 -9.79 -10.50
N GLY A 14 6.61 -10.07 -11.48
CA GLY A 14 5.85 -11.33 -11.58
C GLY A 14 4.59 -11.18 -12.44
N SER A 15 3.96 -12.29 -12.78
CA SER A 15 2.75 -12.39 -13.62
C SER A 15 1.57 -11.60 -13.06
N VAL A 16 0.59 -11.32 -13.93
CA VAL A 16 -0.74 -10.85 -13.50
C VAL A 16 -1.29 -11.89 -12.50
N ASP A 17 -1.87 -11.41 -11.40
CA ASP A 17 -2.43 -12.19 -10.27
C ASP A 17 -1.44 -12.80 -9.25
N ASP A 18 -0.13 -12.57 -9.38
CA ASP A 18 0.87 -13.05 -8.39
C ASP A 18 0.85 -12.30 -7.03
N GLY A 19 -0.18 -11.48 -6.74
CA GLY A 19 -0.33 -10.80 -5.45
C GLY A 19 0.74 -9.73 -5.12
N LYS A 20 1.48 -9.24 -6.12
CA LYS A 20 2.55 -8.22 -5.96
C LYS A 20 2.08 -6.97 -5.23
N SER A 21 0.91 -6.45 -5.59
CA SER A 21 0.28 -5.29 -4.98
C SER A 21 -0.13 -5.57 -3.52
N THR A 22 -0.65 -6.77 -3.25
CA THR A 22 -1.00 -7.22 -1.90
C THR A 22 0.23 -7.28 -1.00
N LEU A 23 1.37 -7.77 -1.50
CA LEU A 23 2.62 -7.82 -0.74
C LEU A 23 3.15 -6.43 -0.40
N ILE A 24 3.17 -5.51 -1.37
CA ILE A 24 3.60 -4.12 -1.12
C ILE A 24 2.65 -3.46 -0.11
N GLY A 25 1.34 -3.60 -0.29
CA GLY A 25 0.34 -3.08 0.64
C GLY A 25 0.52 -3.61 2.07
N ARG A 26 0.88 -4.90 2.20
CA ARG A 26 1.18 -5.51 3.50
C ARG A 26 2.44 -4.96 4.15
N LEU A 27 3.51 -4.77 3.39
CA LEU A 27 4.74 -4.16 3.89
C LEU A 27 4.52 -2.71 4.36
N LEU A 28 3.73 -1.93 3.62
CA LEU A 28 3.36 -0.57 4.02
C LEU A 28 2.52 -0.57 5.31
N TYR A 29 1.61 -1.52 5.44
CA TYR A 29 0.81 -1.72 6.66
C TYR A 29 1.67 -2.09 7.87
N ASP A 30 2.48 -3.13 7.76
CA ASP A 30 3.29 -3.66 8.86
C ASP A 30 4.39 -2.66 9.28
N SER A 31 4.91 -1.85 8.35
CA SER A 31 5.90 -0.78 8.64
C SER A 31 5.29 0.45 9.34
N LYS A 32 3.96 0.52 9.48
CA LYS A 32 3.23 1.71 9.94
C LYS A 32 3.55 2.97 9.12
N SER A 33 4.00 2.79 7.88
CA SER A 33 4.27 3.88 6.93
C SER A 33 2.99 4.41 6.28
N ILE A 34 1.83 3.89 6.67
CA ILE A 34 0.52 4.40 6.24
C ILE A 34 -0.14 5.24 7.32
N TYR A 35 -0.69 6.37 6.91
CA TYR A 35 -1.56 7.19 7.75
C TYR A 35 -2.87 6.44 8.06
N GLN A 36 -3.34 6.60 9.30
CA GLN A 36 -4.56 5.94 9.80
C GLN A 36 -5.78 6.26 8.92
N ASP A 37 -5.92 7.51 8.48
CA ASP A 37 -7.02 7.97 7.63
C ASP A 37 -7.07 7.22 6.28
N GLN A 38 -5.91 6.86 5.73
CA GLN A 38 -5.81 6.09 4.48
C GLN A 38 -6.24 4.64 4.70
N TYR A 39 -5.83 4.05 5.82
CA TYR A 39 -6.27 2.70 6.18
C TYR A 39 -7.80 2.63 6.35
N GLU A 40 -8.40 3.59 7.06
CA GLU A 40 -9.85 3.67 7.25
C GLU A 40 -10.61 3.88 5.93
N ALA A 41 -10.05 4.66 5.00
CA ALA A 41 -10.64 4.85 3.68
C ALA A 41 -10.69 3.52 2.89
N ILE A 42 -9.63 2.72 2.97
CA ILE A 42 -9.50 1.45 2.27
C ILE A 42 -10.38 0.36 2.91
N GLU A 43 -10.46 0.34 4.23
CA GLU A 43 -11.38 -0.53 4.99
C GLU A 43 -12.83 -0.29 4.54
N LYS A 44 -13.28 0.97 4.52
CA LYS A 44 -14.63 1.34 4.03
C LYS A 44 -14.87 1.00 2.55
N VAL A 45 -13.84 1.00 1.71
CA VAL A 45 -13.98 0.59 0.30
C VAL A 45 -14.06 -0.93 0.20
N SER A 46 -13.28 -1.66 0.99
CA SER A 46 -13.27 -3.12 1.03
C SER A 46 -14.60 -3.67 1.55
N GLU A 47 -15.13 -3.08 2.61
CA GLU A 47 -16.47 -3.39 3.14
C GLU A 47 -17.57 -3.13 2.10
N ARG A 48 -17.53 -1.99 1.39
CA ARG A 48 -18.49 -1.68 0.32
C ARG A 48 -18.43 -2.67 -0.85
N ARG A 49 -17.28 -3.29 -1.08
CA ARG A 49 -17.10 -4.34 -2.10
C ARG A 49 -17.50 -5.74 -1.61
N GLY A 50 -17.83 -5.89 -0.32
CA GLY A 50 -18.22 -7.17 0.27
C GLY A 50 -17.05 -8.12 0.50
N GLU A 51 -15.83 -7.61 0.63
CA GLU A 51 -14.64 -8.43 0.89
C GLU A 51 -14.55 -8.77 2.39
N GLU A 52 -14.15 -10.00 2.74
CA GLU A 52 -14.04 -10.47 4.15
C GLU A 52 -12.86 -9.84 4.92
N GLY A 53 -12.10 -8.93 4.31
CA GLY A 53 -10.98 -8.24 4.94
C GLY A 53 -10.55 -6.97 4.19
N VAL A 54 -9.60 -6.23 4.78
CA VAL A 54 -9.08 -5.00 4.18
C VAL A 54 -8.22 -5.33 2.97
N ASN A 55 -8.63 -4.83 1.80
CA ASN A 55 -7.91 -5.04 0.56
C ASN A 55 -6.72 -4.07 0.44
N LEU A 56 -5.57 -4.51 0.93
CA LEU A 56 -4.34 -3.71 0.91
C LEU A 56 -3.81 -3.42 -0.50
N ALA A 57 -4.30 -4.09 -1.55
CA ALA A 57 -3.92 -3.75 -2.92
C ALA A 57 -4.46 -2.37 -3.33
N LEU A 58 -5.61 -1.95 -2.78
CA LEU A 58 -6.20 -0.63 -3.01
C LEU A 58 -5.28 0.51 -2.57
N LEU A 59 -4.39 0.24 -1.62
CA LEU A 59 -3.37 1.16 -1.13
C LEU A 59 -2.37 1.50 -2.23
N THR A 60 -1.90 0.47 -2.95
CA THR A 60 -0.99 0.66 -4.09
C THR A 60 -1.68 1.25 -5.31
N ASP A 61 -2.96 0.94 -5.52
CA ASP A 61 -3.75 1.50 -6.63
C ASP A 61 -4.04 2.99 -6.40
N GLY A 62 -4.34 3.39 -5.16
CA GLY A 62 -4.52 4.79 -4.76
C GLY A 62 -3.27 5.62 -5.02
N LEU A 63 -2.11 5.16 -4.51
CA LEU A 63 -0.81 5.83 -4.73
C LEU A 63 -0.47 5.98 -6.22
N LYS A 64 -0.79 4.97 -7.02
CA LYS A 64 -0.59 5.00 -8.47
C LYS A 64 -1.52 6.01 -9.13
N ALA A 65 -2.80 6.02 -8.77
CA ALA A 65 -3.80 6.93 -9.32
C ALA A 65 -3.50 8.40 -8.97
N GLU A 66 -3.07 8.68 -7.74
CA GLU A 66 -2.64 10.02 -7.32
C GLU A 66 -1.43 10.48 -8.13
N ARG A 67 -0.44 9.61 -8.31
CA ARG A 67 0.73 9.90 -9.15
C ARG A 67 0.37 10.17 -10.61
N GLU A 68 -0.61 9.43 -11.17
CA GLU A 68 -1.13 9.66 -12.53
C GLU A 68 -1.92 10.98 -12.63
N GLN A 69 -2.58 11.40 -11.55
CA GLN A 69 -3.30 12.68 -11.47
C GLN A 69 -2.42 13.86 -11.05
N GLY A 70 -1.13 13.64 -10.77
CA GLY A 70 -0.20 14.66 -10.31
C GLY A 70 -0.48 15.15 -8.88
N ILE A 71 -1.22 14.36 -8.09
CA ILE A 71 -1.50 14.59 -6.67
C ILE A 71 -0.39 13.91 -5.87
N THR A 72 0.25 14.63 -4.96
CA THR A 72 1.41 14.12 -4.21
C THR A 72 0.96 13.37 -2.94
N ILE A 73 1.31 12.10 -2.83
CA ILE A 73 1.60 11.49 -1.52
C ILE A 73 3.13 11.40 -1.38
N ASP A 74 3.65 12.09 -0.38
CA ASP A 74 4.97 11.82 0.18
C ASP A 74 4.85 10.57 1.07
N VAL A 75 5.61 9.52 0.73
CA VAL A 75 5.83 8.32 1.54
C VAL A 75 7.09 8.45 2.39
#